data_AF-A0A3C0SQ16-F1
#
_entry.id   AF-A0A3C0SQ16-F1
#
_cell.length_a   1.000
_cell.length_b   1.000
_cell.length_c   1.000
_cell.angle_alpha   90.00
_cell.angle_beta   90.00
_cell.angle_gamma   90.00
#
_symmetry.space_group_name_H-M   'P 1'
#
loop_
_entity.id
_entity.type
_entity.pdbx_description
1 polymer ?
#
loop_
_entity_poly.entity_id
_entity_poly.type
_entity_poly.pdbx_seq_one_letter_code
_entity_poly.pdbx_strand_id
1 'polypeptide(L)'
;MELHSIRYKEKDIIVLLDSDMKLVKPVYDYLKYLRQKDRAFNTIKANCSDLKLYWDFLNKEHYQYDEVTPNIIGEFIEYLREPNDIDNVVSIYTESKRTGKTINRILSTVYNFYKYCGMVREINNPIIMEEVNRPFDMFKSLLHHARSNNKTKKSIFKVKESKTTFKLVSDNDAE
;
A
#
# COMPACT_ATOMS: atom_id res chain seq x y z
N MET A 1 16.02 -5.85 -1.04
CA MET A 1 15.94 -4.39 -1.24
C MET A 1 16.27 -3.64 0.05
N GLU A 2 16.78 -2.41 -0.01
CA GLU A 2 17.12 -1.60 1.16
C GLU A 2 16.60 -0.15 1.07
N LEU A 3 16.11 0.40 2.19
CA LEU A 3 15.75 1.82 2.29
C LEU A 3 16.94 2.64 2.81
N HIS A 4 17.25 3.74 2.13
CA HIS A 4 18.31 4.66 2.54
C HIS A 4 17.79 6.10 2.57
N SER A 5 18.15 6.83 3.62
CA SER A 5 17.94 8.28 3.70
C SER A 5 19.21 8.97 3.21
N ILE A 6 19.11 9.81 2.19
CA ILE A 6 20.24 10.57 1.64
C ILE A 6 19.93 12.05 1.59
N ARG A 7 20.95 12.89 1.69
CA ARG A 7 20.81 14.35 1.55
C ARG A 7 20.89 14.74 0.08
N TYR A 8 19.86 15.40 -0.43
CA TYR A 8 19.78 15.87 -1.81
C TYR A 8 19.28 17.31 -1.86
N LYS A 9 20.08 18.23 -2.42
CA LYS A 9 19.78 19.68 -2.48
C LYS A 9 19.30 20.22 -1.13
N GLU A 10 20.07 19.94 -0.08
CA GLU A 10 19.82 20.37 1.31
C GLU A 10 18.59 19.75 1.99
N LYS A 11 17.88 18.82 1.34
CA LYS A 11 16.74 18.11 1.93
C LYS A 11 17.05 16.62 2.07
N ASP A 12 16.60 16.03 3.16
CA ASP A 12 16.66 14.58 3.32
C ASP A 12 15.58 13.93 2.46
N ILE A 13 15.98 12.96 1.65
CA ILE A 13 15.09 12.16 0.82
C ILE A 13 15.28 10.68 1.13
N ILE A 14 14.21 9.91 0.97
CA ILE A 14 14.24 8.46 1.07
C ILE A 14 14.34 7.86 -0.34
N VAL A 15 15.19 6.85 -0.49
CA VAL A 15 15.37 6.06 -1.72
C VAL A 15 15.30 4.57 -1.42
N LEU A 16 14.96 3.79 -2.45
CA LEU A 16 14.97 2.33 -2.42
C LEU A 16 16.10 1.82 -3.33
N LEU A 17 16.95 0.95 -2.78
CA LEU A 17 18.06 0.32 -3.48
C LEU A 17 17.82 -1.18 -3.65
N ASP A 18 18.27 -1.72 -4.78
CA ASP A 18 18.29 -3.15 -5.05
C ASP A 18 19.52 -3.85 -4.44
N SER A 19 19.67 -5.15 -4.69
CA SER A 19 20.79 -5.96 -4.18
C SER A 19 22.16 -5.50 -4.69
N ASP A 20 22.21 -4.81 -5.83
CA ASP A 20 23.43 -4.27 -6.41
C ASP A 20 23.70 -2.82 -5.94
N MET A 21 22.95 -2.34 -4.94
CA MET A 21 22.98 -0.96 -4.47
C MET A 21 22.59 0.07 -5.55
N LYS A 22 21.85 -0.35 -6.58
CA LYS A 22 21.33 0.54 -7.61
C LYS A 22 19.95 1.05 -7.23
N LEU A 23 19.65 2.28 -7.66
CA LEU A 23 18.33 2.88 -7.44
C LEU A 23 17.25 2.09 -8.17
N VAL A 24 16.21 1.71 -7.43
CA VAL A 24 14.96 1.21 -8.03
C VAL A 24 14.25 2.38 -8.71
N LYS A 25 14.56 2.59 -9.99
CA LYS A 25 14.19 3.79 -10.74
C LYS A 25 12.69 4.11 -10.74
N PRO A 26 11.77 3.15 -10.98
CA PRO A 26 10.33 3.44 -10.94
C PRO A 26 9.87 3.95 -9.56
N VAL A 27 10.37 3.36 -8.47
CA VAL A 27 10.07 3.80 -7.10
C VAL A 27 10.62 5.20 -6.86
N TYR A 28 11.88 5.45 -7.23
CA TYR A 28 12.50 6.77 -7.06
C TYR A 28 11.69 7.88 -7.76
N ASP A 29 11.27 7.64 -9.01
CA ASP A 29 10.50 8.61 -9.80
C ASP A 29 9.12 8.87 -9.17
N TYR A 30 8.43 7.84 -8.70
CA TYR A 30 7.17 7.98 -7.97
C TYR A 30 7.33 8.76 -6.66
N LEU A 31 8.34 8.45 -5.85
CA LEU A 31 8.59 9.18 -4.60
C LEU A 31 8.99 10.64 -4.86
N LYS A 32 9.70 10.91 -5.97
CA LYS A 32 9.98 12.28 -6.43
C LYS A 32 8.68 13.02 -6.78
N TYR A 33 7.76 12.36 -7.47
CA TYR A 33 6.44 12.91 -7.76
C TYR A 33 5.64 13.23 -6.49
N LEU A 34 5.67 12.35 -5.47
CA LEU A 34 5.04 12.62 -4.18
C LEU A 34 5.66 13.85 -3.48
N ARG A 35 6.99 14.02 -3.54
CA ARG A 35 7.67 15.21 -3.00
C ARG A 35 7.25 16.49 -3.71
N GLN A 36 7.10 16.46 -5.03
CA GLN A 36 6.64 17.60 -5.82
C GLN A 36 5.18 17.99 -5.52
N LYS A 37 4.41 17.08 -4.92
CA LYS A 37 3.06 17.34 -4.41
C LYS A 37 3.04 17.75 -2.93
N ASP A 38 4.17 18.18 -2.39
CA ASP A 38 4.33 18.60 -1.00
C ASP A 38 3.84 17.57 0.03
N ARG A 39 3.97 16.27 -0.28
CA ARG A 39 3.70 15.22 0.68
C ARG A 39 4.75 15.24 1.79
N ALA A 40 4.30 15.07 3.04
CA ALA A 40 5.18 15.02 4.20
C ALA A 40 6.20 13.88 4.09
N PHE A 41 7.40 14.11 4.62
CA PHE A 41 8.50 13.13 4.58
C PHE A 41 8.10 11.76 5.14
N ASN A 42 7.39 11.73 6.28
CA ASN A 42 6.92 10.48 6.88
C ASN A 42 5.93 9.72 5.97
N THR A 43 5.08 10.43 5.23
CA THR A 43 4.18 9.80 4.25
C THR A 43 4.97 9.18 3.10
N ILE A 44 6.00 9.87 2.60
CA ILE A 44 6.87 9.36 1.53
C ILE A 44 7.66 8.15 2.03
N LYS A 45 8.20 8.20 3.26
CA LYS A 45 8.90 7.09 3.90
C LYS A 45 7.99 5.87 4.04
N ALA A 46 6.75 6.05 4.52
CA ALA A 46 5.77 4.98 4.60
C ALA A 46 5.44 4.38 3.22
N ASN A 47 5.29 5.22 2.19
CA ASN A 47 5.11 4.75 0.82
C ASN A 47 6.32 3.93 0.34
N CYS A 48 7.54 4.39 0.62
CA CYS A 48 8.77 3.68 0.25
C CYS A 48 8.87 2.32 0.96
N SER A 49 8.47 2.23 2.22
CA SER A 49 8.44 0.97 2.97
C SER A 49 7.41 -0.01 2.42
N ASP A 50 6.23 0.47 2.03
CA ASP A 50 5.20 -0.37 1.39
C ASP A 50 5.67 -0.85 0.01
N LEU A 51 6.27 0.03 -0.80
CA LEU A 51 6.82 -0.33 -2.10
C LEU A 51 8.00 -1.28 -1.97
N LYS A 52 8.83 -1.17 -0.92
CA LYS A 52 9.86 -2.18 -0.64
C LYS A 52 9.25 -3.58 -0.53
N LEU A 53 8.20 -3.76 0.26
CA LEU A 53 7.54 -5.06 0.41
C LEU A 53 7.01 -5.59 -0.93
N TYR A 54 6.47 -4.69 -1.75
CA TYR A 54 5.98 -5.04 -3.06
C TYR A 54 7.10 -5.46 -4.02
N TRP A 55 8.22 -4.74 -4.04
CA TRP A 55 9.39 -5.10 -4.86
C TRP A 55 10.08 -6.37 -4.38
N ASP A 56 10.17 -6.59 -3.06
CA ASP A 56 10.70 -7.84 -2.51
C ASP A 56 9.84 -9.03 -2.99
N PHE A 57 8.50 -8.89 -3.03
CA PHE A 57 7.58 -9.88 -3.61
C PHE A 57 7.81 -10.09 -5.12
N LEU A 58 7.81 -9.00 -5.91
CA LEU A 58 8.01 -9.10 -7.36
C LEU A 58 9.33 -9.78 -7.70
N ASN A 59 10.40 -9.46 -6.97
CA ASN A 59 11.71 -10.08 -7.18
C ASN A 59 11.73 -11.57 -6.78
N LYS A 60 11.08 -11.94 -5.67
CA LYS A 60 10.99 -13.32 -5.21
C LYS A 60 10.29 -14.20 -6.24
N GLU A 61 9.21 -13.70 -6.83
CA GLU A 61 8.39 -14.42 -7.81
C GLU A 61 8.80 -14.14 -9.28
N HIS A 62 9.89 -13.41 -9.49
CA HIS A 62 10.43 -13.05 -10.81
C HIS A 62 9.47 -12.24 -11.72
N TYR A 63 8.56 -11.47 -11.14
CA TYR A 63 7.66 -10.59 -11.88
C TYR A 63 8.27 -9.24 -12.23
N GLN A 64 7.96 -8.74 -13.43
CA GLN A 64 8.24 -7.36 -13.83
C GLN A 64 7.09 -6.44 -13.41
N TYR A 65 7.41 -5.27 -12.85
CA TYR A 65 6.40 -4.35 -12.33
C TYR A 65 5.47 -3.80 -13.43
N ASP A 66 5.89 -3.73 -14.68
CA ASP A 66 5.09 -3.24 -15.81
C ASP A 66 4.22 -4.31 -16.47
N GLU A 67 4.37 -5.58 -16.07
CA GLU A 67 3.59 -6.72 -16.56
C GLU A 67 2.60 -7.27 -15.52
N VAL A 68 2.43 -6.56 -14.41
CA VAL A 68 1.58 -7.01 -13.31
C VAL A 68 0.11 -7.04 -13.71
N THR A 69 -0.53 -8.17 -13.44
CA THR A 69 -1.96 -8.41 -13.68
C THR A 69 -2.75 -8.38 -12.37
N PRO A 70 -4.08 -8.28 -12.41
CA PRO A 70 -4.92 -8.41 -11.23
C PRO A 70 -4.70 -9.73 -10.46
N ASN A 71 -4.35 -10.82 -11.13
CA ASN A 71 -4.05 -12.11 -10.46
C ASN A 71 -2.80 -12.01 -9.60
N ILE A 72 -1.74 -11.36 -10.10
CA ILE A 72 -0.49 -11.12 -9.36
C ILE A 72 -0.74 -10.24 -8.12
N ILE A 73 -1.71 -9.32 -8.17
CA ILE A 73 -2.14 -8.57 -6.98
C ILE A 73 -2.79 -9.50 -5.94
N GLY A 74 -3.54 -10.51 -6.37
CA GLY A 74 -4.07 -11.55 -5.49
C GLY A 74 -2.95 -12.33 -4.79
N GLU A 75 -1.95 -12.77 -5.55
CA GLU A 75 -0.74 -13.44 -5.01
C GLU A 75 0.01 -12.55 -4.02
N PHE A 76 0.16 -11.25 -4.32
CA PHE A 76 0.78 -10.31 -3.40
C PHE A 76 0.02 -10.19 -2.07
N ILE A 77 -1.31 -10.30 -2.09
CA ILE A 77 -2.13 -10.26 -0.86
C ILE A 77 -1.88 -11.51 -0.02
N GLU A 78 -1.75 -12.68 -0.63
CA GLU A 78 -1.40 -13.91 0.09
C GLU A 78 0.02 -13.80 0.67
N TYR A 79 1.01 -13.33 -0.11
CA TYR A 79 2.35 -13.02 0.38
C TYR A 79 2.35 -12.07 1.60
N LEU A 80 1.43 -11.10 1.66
CA LEU A 80 1.31 -10.19 2.81
C LEU A 80 0.71 -10.86 4.05
N ARG A 81 -0.09 -11.92 3.87
CA ARG A 81 -0.71 -12.71 4.94
C ARG A 81 0.21 -13.80 5.49
N GLU A 82 1.07 -14.35 4.63
CA GLU A 82 1.97 -15.44 4.97
C GLU A 82 2.78 -15.15 6.26
N PRO A 83 2.62 -15.96 7.31
CA PRO A 83 3.51 -16.01 8.45
C PRO A 83 4.85 -16.61 8.00
N ASN A 84 5.97 -16.12 8.54
CA ASN A 84 7.31 -16.47 8.06
C ASN A 84 7.54 -17.99 7.93
N ASP A 85 8.28 -18.38 6.88
CA ASP A 85 8.73 -19.74 6.48
C ASP A 85 9.53 -20.55 7.55
N ILE A 86 9.54 -20.16 8.82
CA ILE A 86 10.33 -20.86 9.86
C ILE A 86 9.68 -22.20 10.25
N ASP A 87 8.37 -22.32 10.13
CA ASP A 87 7.66 -23.59 10.33
C ASP A 87 6.82 -23.89 9.10
N ASN A 88 7.27 -24.86 8.30
CA ASN A 88 6.56 -25.49 7.18
C ASN A 88 5.30 -26.25 7.65
N VAL A 89 4.46 -25.62 8.45
CA VAL A 89 3.21 -26.17 8.95
C VAL A 89 2.10 -25.26 8.45
N VAL A 90 1.47 -25.69 7.35
CA VAL A 90 0.21 -25.11 6.88
C VAL A 90 -0.87 -25.43 7.91
N SER A 91 -0.95 -24.63 8.97
CA SER A 91 -2.06 -24.71 9.91
C SER A 91 -3.25 -23.97 9.32
N ILE A 92 -4.40 -24.66 9.27
CA ILE A 92 -5.70 -24.13 8.82
C ILE A 92 -6.12 -22.90 9.66
N TYR A 93 -5.51 -22.71 10.84
CA TYR A 93 -5.78 -21.63 11.78
C TYR A 93 -4.66 -20.59 11.89
N THR A 94 -3.73 -20.53 10.93
CA THR A 94 -2.60 -19.60 11.07
C THR A 94 -3.07 -18.15 10.96
N GLU A 95 -2.79 -17.36 11.99
CA GLU A 95 -3.11 -15.94 11.99
C GLU A 95 -2.26 -15.21 10.95
N SER A 96 -2.92 -14.37 10.15
CA SER A 96 -2.24 -13.52 9.15
C SER A 96 -1.18 -12.65 9.83
N LYS A 97 0.04 -12.64 9.28
CA LYS A 97 1.15 -11.79 9.75
C LYS A 97 0.80 -10.31 9.82
N ARG A 98 -0.13 -9.86 8.99
CA ARG A 98 -0.57 -8.46 8.92
C ARG A 98 -2.07 -8.35 9.07
N THR A 99 -2.49 -7.31 9.78
CA THR A 99 -3.91 -6.95 9.88
C THR A 99 -4.45 -6.50 8.52
N GLY A 100 -5.75 -6.73 8.26
CA GLY A 100 -6.41 -6.27 7.04
C GLY A 100 -6.23 -4.76 6.79
N LYS A 101 -6.19 -3.95 7.85
CA LYS A 101 -5.91 -2.51 7.78
C LYS A 101 -4.52 -2.22 7.20
N THR A 102 -3.52 -2.98 7.62
CA THR A 102 -2.14 -2.83 7.11
C THR A 102 -2.05 -3.25 5.66
N ILE A 103 -2.69 -4.38 5.29
CA ILE A 103 -2.75 -4.85 3.90
C ILE A 103 -3.42 -3.80 3.01
N ASN A 104 -4.59 -3.28 3.40
CA ASN A 104 -5.31 -2.24 2.66
C ASN A 104 -4.49 -0.95 2.50
N ARG A 105 -3.70 -0.57 3.51
CA ARG A 105 -2.77 0.57 3.43
C ARG A 105 -1.68 0.33 2.38
N ILE A 106 -1.04 -0.84 2.39
CA ILE A 106 -0.02 -1.23 1.40
C ILE A 106 -0.62 -1.25 -0.01
N LEU A 107 -1.78 -1.89 -0.20
CA LEU A 107 -2.50 -1.92 -1.48
C LEU A 107 -2.86 -0.51 -1.97
N SER A 108 -3.19 0.41 -1.07
CA SER A 108 -3.44 1.80 -1.42
C SER A 108 -2.19 2.50 -1.94
N THR A 109 -1.02 2.21 -1.36
CA THR A 109 0.27 2.70 -1.88
C THR A 109 0.55 2.15 -3.27
N VAL A 110 0.40 0.82 -3.46
CA VAL A 110 0.63 0.16 -4.76
C VAL A 110 -0.33 0.69 -5.83
N TYR A 111 -1.61 0.88 -5.50
CA TYR A 111 -2.59 1.48 -6.41
C TYR A 111 -2.19 2.88 -6.85
N ASN A 112 -1.72 3.73 -5.93
CA ASN A 112 -1.28 5.08 -6.26
C ASN A 112 0.02 5.10 -7.07
N PHE A 113 0.93 4.15 -6.82
CA PHE A 113 2.10 3.95 -7.65
C PHE A 113 1.72 3.61 -9.10
N TYR A 114 0.82 2.64 -9.32
CA TYR A 114 0.36 2.31 -10.67
C TYR A 114 -0.49 3.42 -11.31
N LYS A 115 -1.25 4.18 -10.50
CA LYS A 115 -1.93 5.38 -10.99
C LYS A 115 -0.93 6.40 -11.54
N TYR A 116 0.20 6.59 -10.87
CA TYR A 116 1.30 7.41 -11.38
C TYR A 116 1.92 6.81 -12.64
N CYS A 117 2.14 5.49 -12.68
CA CYS A 117 2.68 4.82 -13.86
C CYS A 117 1.76 4.98 -15.08
N GLY A 118 0.44 4.88 -14.92
CA GLY A 118 -0.50 5.15 -16.00
C GLY A 118 -0.46 6.59 -16.53
N MET A 119 -0.12 7.57 -15.68
CA MET A 119 0.01 8.97 -16.09
C MET A 119 1.31 9.25 -16.86
N VAL A 120 2.39 8.54 -16.57
CA VAL A 120 3.75 8.89 -17.06
C VAL A 120 4.30 7.86 -18.06
N ARG A 121 3.84 6.62 -18.01
CA ARG A 121 4.37 5.47 -18.74
C ARG A 121 3.29 4.64 -19.43
N GLU A 122 2.02 5.09 -19.39
CA GLU A 122 0.87 4.39 -20.01
C GLU A 122 0.65 2.94 -19.51
N ILE A 123 1.16 2.62 -18.32
CA ILE A 123 0.96 1.31 -17.69
C ILE A 123 -0.42 1.25 -17.03
N ASN A 124 -1.18 0.20 -17.34
CA ASN A 124 -2.49 -0.04 -16.73
C ASN A 124 -2.39 -0.33 -15.23
N ASN A 125 -3.36 0.11 -14.46
CA ASN A 125 -3.39 -0.18 -13.03
C ASN A 125 -3.99 -1.58 -12.78
N PRO A 126 -3.24 -2.53 -12.19
CA PRO A 126 -3.72 -3.89 -11.95
C PRO A 126 -4.74 -3.96 -10.80
N ILE A 127 -4.82 -2.94 -9.95
CA ILE A 127 -5.78 -2.89 -8.84
C ILE A 127 -7.08 -2.28 -9.36
N ILE A 128 -8.03 -3.16 -9.69
CA ILE A 128 -9.35 -2.81 -10.21
C ILE A 128 -10.22 -2.18 -9.12
N MET A 129 -10.95 -1.14 -9.52
CA MET A 129 -11.86 -0.38 -8.66
C MET A 129 -13.31 -0.55 -9.15
N GLU A 130 -14.20 -0.97 -8.26
CA GLU A 130 -15.65 -1.05 -8.49
C GLU A 130 -16.36 0.20 -7.98
N GLU A 131 -17.50 0.56 -8.60
CA GLU A 131 -18.39 1.59 -8.07
C GLU A 131 -19.33 1.00 -7.01
N VAL A 132 -19.25 1.52 -5.80
CA VAL A 132 -20.11 1.11 -4.67
C VAL A 132 -20.86 2.31 -4.12
N ASN A 133 -21.99 2.05 -3.45
CA ASN A 133 -22.70 3.10 -2.73
C ASN A 133 -21.79 3.72 -1.67
N ARG A 134 -21.83 5.04 -1.55
CA ARG A 134 -21.03 5.75 -0.57
C ARG A 134 -21.45 5.35 0.86
N PRO A 135 -20.51 4.95 1.72
CA PRO A 135 -20.78 4.75 3.15
C PRO A 135 -21.33 6.01 3.81
N PHE A 136 -22.23 5.85 4.77
CA PHE A 136 -22.90 6.97 5.44
C PHE A 136 -21.92 7.91 6.17
N ASP A 137 -20.90 7.34 6.80
CA ASP A 137 -19.91 8.07 7.61
C ASP A 137 -18.74 8.67 6.81
N MET A 138 -18.79 8.60 5.48
CA MET A 138 -17.74 9.18 4.64
C MET A 138 -17.91 10.71 4.52
N PHE A 139 -16.80 11.44 4.54
CA PHE A 139 -16.78 12.89 4.31
C PHE A 139 -17.56 13.28 3.04
N LYS A 140 -18.55 14.18 3.21
CA LYS A 140 -19.34 14.74 2.12
C LYS A 140 -18.67 16.02 1.63
N SER A 141 -18.28 16.07 0.36
CA SER A 141 -17.75 17.30 -0.24
C SER A 141 -18.87 18.35 -0.31
N LEU A 142 -18.49 19.63 -0.40
CA LEU A 142 -19.43 20.77 -0.43
C LEU A 142 -20.59 20.58 -1.42
N LEU A 143 -20.31 20.08 -2.63
CA LEU A 143 -21.32 19.86 -3.68
C LEU A 143 -21.89 18.44 -3.71
N HIS A 144 -21.86 17.72 -2.58
CA HIS A 144 -22.34 16.34 -2.51
C HIS A 144 -23.83 16.21 -2.86
N HIS A 145 -24.65 17.14 -2.39
CA HIS A 145 -26.10 17.15 -2.63
C HIS A 145 -26.50 17.57 -4.05
N ALA A 146 -25.59 18.16 -4.82
CA ALA A 146 -25.83 18.53 -6.22
C ALA A 146 -25.60 17.36 -7.20
N ARG A 147 -25.01 16.24 -6.72
CA ARG A 147 -24.74 15.06 -7.57
C ARG A 147 -25.93 14.11 -7.55
N SER A 148 -26.40 13.72 -8.73
CA SER A 148 -27.47 12.73 -8.91
C SER A 148 -27.06 11.31 -8.47
N ASN A 149 -25.75 10.99 -8.50
CA ASN A 149 -25.23 9.68 -8.13
C ASN A 149 -24.31 9.76 -6.89
N ASN A 150 -24.63 8.98 -5.86
CA ASN A 150 -23.89 8.92 -4.59
C ASN A 150 -23.00 7.66 -4.50
N LYS A 151 -22.21 7.41 -5.54
CA LYS A 151 -21.25 6.29 -5.60
C LYS A 151 -19.82 6.74 -5.30
N THR A 152 -19.03 5.82 -4.79
CA THR A 152 -17.58 5.94 -4.59
C THR A 152 -16.87 4.74 -5.19
N LYS A 153 -15.59 4.89 -5.52
CA LYS A 153 -14.76 3.77 -5.98
C LYS A 153 -14.18 3.01 -4.79
N LYS A 154 -14.18 1.68 -4.86
CA LYS A 154 -13.59 0.77 -3.87
C LYS A 154 -12.80 -0.31 -4.60
N SER A 155 -11.67 -0.72 -4.03
CA SER A 155 -10.87 -1.81 -4.61
C SER A 155 -11.59 -3.15 -4.44
N ILE A 156 -11.62 -3.96 -5.49
CA ILE A 156 -12.11 -5.35 -5.43
C ILE A 156 -11.23 -6.21 -4.52
N PHE A 157 -9.98 -5.80 -4.33
CA PHE A 157 -8.99 -6.46 -3.49
C PHE A 157 -9.04 -6.03 -2.02
N LYS A 158 -10.04 -5.24 -1.61
CA LYS A 158 -10.13 -4.77 -0.22
C LYS A 158 -10.29 -5.95 0.75
N VAL A 159 -9.33 -6.12 1.65
CA VAL A 159 -9.34 -7.16 2.68
C VAL A 159 -10.20 -6.72 3.87
N LYS A 160 -10.92 -7.68 4.47
CA LYS A 160 -11.74 -7.45 5.67
C LYS A 160 -10.87 -7.03 6.85
N GLU A 161 -11.31 -6.00 7.57
CA GLU A 161 -10.62 -5.49 8.76
C GLU A 161 -11.30 -6.04 10.02
N SER A 162 -10.51 -6.41 11.03
CA SER A 162 -11.03 -6.75 12.36
C SER A 162 -11.52 -5.47 13.06
N LYS A 163 -12.58 -5.60 13.86
CA LYS A 163 -13.08 -4.47 14.65
C LYS A 163 -12.03 -4.10 15.69
N THR A 164 -11.70 -2.81 15.80
CA THR A 164 -10.83 -2.30 16.86
C THR A 164 -11.57 -2.43 18.19
N THR A 165 -11.04 -3.24 19.10
CA THR A 165 -11.52 -3.32 20.49
C THR A 165 -10.65 -2.40 21.34
N PHE A 166 -11.28 -1.46 22.03
CA PHE A 166 -10.61 -0.65 23.04
C PHE A 166 -10.66 -1.41 24.36
N LYS A 167 -9.50 -1.67 24.98
CA LYS A 167 -9.47 -2.05 26.39
C LYS A 167 -9.73 -0.78 27.19
N LEU A 168 -10.88 -0.70 27.83
CA LEU A 168 -11.14 0.31 28.84
C LEU A 168 -10.28 -0.07 30.07
N VAL A 169 -9.38 0.82 30.46
CA VAL A 169 -8.65 0.70 31.73
C VAL A 169 -9.68 0.93 32.82
N SER A 170 -9.86 -0.04 33.71
CA SER A 170 -10.75 0.14 34.85
C SER A 170 -10.04 0.99 35.91
N ASP A 171 -10.79 1.69 36.78
CA ASP A 171 -10.19 2.53 37.82
C ASP A 171 -9.25 1.72 38.76
N ASN A 172 -9.46 0.41 38.87
CA ASN A 172 -8.60 -0.51 39.63
C ASN A 172 -7.25 -0.81 38.95
N ASP A 173 -7.11 -0.57 37.65
CA ASP A 173 -5.88 -0.77 36.87
C ASP A 173 -5.07 0.54 36.74
N ALA A 174 -5.56 1.64 37.32
CA ALA A 174 -4.99 2.98 37.21
C ALA A 174 -4.20 3.45 38.46
N GLU A 175 -4.14 2.62 39.51
CA GLU A 175 -3.24 2.77 40.66
C GLU A 175 -1.87 2.15 40.39
#